data_AF-A0A973N5I9-F1
#
_entry.id   AF-A0A973N5I9-F1
#
_cell.length_a   1.000
_cell.length_b   1.000
_cell.length_c   1.000
_cell.angle_alpha   90.00
_cell.angle_beta   90.00
_cell.angle_gamma   90.00
#
_symmetry.space_group_name_H-M   'P 1'
#
loop_
_entity.id
_entity.type
_entity.pdbx_description
1 polymer ?
#
loop_
_entity_poly.entity_id
_entity_poly.type
_entity_poly.pdbx_seq_one_letter_code
_entity_poly.pdbx_strand_id
1 'polypeptide(L)' 'SGLDEQGRAIDVRDPLAGEFAALARKAGPVAERLAPALLGIEKVFGPLGSEPRLREAVTAALGRLYEDGARRAVAALVSA' A
#
# COMPACT_ATOMS: atom_id res chain seq x y z
N SER A 1 6.28 5.38 -0.73
CA SER A 1 7.47 6.20 -0.45
C SER A 1 8.78 5.48 -0.78
N GLY A 2 8.82 4.14 -0.80
CA GLY A 2 10.10 3.43 -0.94
C GLY A 2 10.98 3.58 0.29
N LEU A 3 10.36 3.87 1.44
CA LEU A 3 11.01 4.05 2.73
C LEU A 3 10.44 3.05 3.72
N ASP A 4 11.27 2.56 4.63
CA ASP A 4 10.81 1.79 5.78
C ASP A 4 10.24 2.70 6.88
N GLU A 5 9.78 2.09 7.97
CA GLU A 5 9.21 2.78 9.12
C GLU A 5 10.22 3.66 9.89
N GLN A 6 11.51 3.53 9.60
CA GLN A 6 12.59 4.37 10.15
C GLN A 6 13.04 5.45 9.15
N GLY A 7 12.37 5.57 7.99
CA GLY A 7 12.70 6.54 6.95
C GLY A 7 13.90 6.14 6.08
N ARG A 8 14.38 4.90 6.17
CA ARG A 8 15.49 4.41 5.35
C ARG A 8 14.97 3.92 4.00
N ALA A 9 15.75 4.14 2.95
CA ALA A 9 15.38 3.72 1.61
C ALA A 9 15.33 2.19 1.48
N ILE A 10 14.30 1.69 0.80
CA ILE A 10 14.13 0.29 0.42
C ILE A 10 14.55 0.13 -1.04
N ASP A 11 15.45 -0.81 -1.31
CA ASP A 11 15.84 -1.21 -2.67
C ASP A 11 14.75 -2.07 -3.32
N VAL A 12 13.80 -1.42 -4.01
CA VAL A 12 12.68 -2.10 -4.67
C VAL A 12 13.14 -2.69 -6.00
N ARG A 13 13.38 -4.00 -6.02
CA ARG A 13 13.83 -4.76 -7.21
C ARG A 13 12.67 -5.34 -8.01
N ASP A 14 11.90 -4.45 -8.63
CA ASP A 14 10.75 -4.81 -9.47
C ASP A 14 10.84 -4.10 -10.83
N PRO A 15 10.53 -4.76 -11.96
CA PRO A 15 10.48 -4.10 -13.28
C PRO A 15 9.55 -2.88 -13.34
N LEU A 16 8.51 -2.85 -12.51
CA LEU A 16 7.53 -1.78 -12.39
C LEU A 16 7.85 -0.80 -11.25
N ALA A 17 9.00 -0.91 -10.58
CA ALA A 17 9.36 -0.08 -9.43
C ALA A 17 9.23 1.43 -9.72
N GLY A 18 9.59 1.88 -10.93
CA GLY A 18 9.42 3.28 -11.34
C GLY A 18 7.95 3.72 -11.43
N GLU A 19 7.06 2.86 -11.94
CA GLU A 19 5.61 3.09 -12.02
C GLU A 19 5.01 3.18 -10.61
N PHE A 20 5.36 2.24 -9.73
CA PHE A 20 4.93 2.23 -8.33
C PHE A 20 5.41 3.46 -7.56
N ALA A 21 6.68 3.85 -7.74
CA ALA A 21 7.25 5.02 -7.08
C ALA A 21 6.58 6.32 -7.53
N ALA A 22 6.29 6.47 -8.83
CA ALA A 22 5.61 7.63 -9.37
C ALA A 22 4.19 7.78 -8.80
N LEU A 23 3.43 6.69 -8.76
CA LEU A 23 2.09 6.67 -8.16
C LEU A 23 2.15 7.00 -6.66
N ALA A 24 3.08 6.38 -5.93
CA ALA A 24 3.23 6.61 -4.51
C ALA A 24 3.60 8.06 -4.19
N ARG A 25 4.46 8.69 -5.00
CA ARG A 25 4.81 10.11 -4.85
C ARG A 25 3.62 11.04 -5.12
N LYS A 26 2.80 10.73 -6.15
CA LYS A 26 1.61 11.51 -6.48
C LYS A 26 0.53 11.38 -5.41
N ALA A 27 0.31 10.18 -4.88
CA ALA A 27 -0.69 9.91 -3.86
C ALA A 27 -0.27 10.41 -2.46
N GLY A 28 1.04 10.42 -2.16
CA GLY A 28 1.54 10.70 -0.83
C GLY A 28 1.26 9.56 0.17
N PRO A 29 1.71 9.69 1.43
CA PRO A 29 1.51 8.70 2.49
C PRO A 29 0.10 8.82 3.10
N VAL A 30 -0.93 8.75 2.25
CA VAL A 30 -2.35 8.83 2.65
C VAL A 30 -3.02 7.55 2.14
N ALA A 31 -3.52 6.72 3.06
CA ALA A 31 -3.99 5.37 2.72
C ALA A 31 -5.13 5.41 1.69
N GLU A 32 -6.08 6.33 1.88
CA GLU A 32 -7.26 6.55 1.04
C GLU A 32 -6.90 7.00 -0.38
N ARG A 33 -5.69 7.53 -0.58
CA ARG A 33 -5.19 7.93 -1.89
C ARG A 33 -4.25 6.87 -2.49
N LEU A 34 -3.40 6.27 -1.67
CA LEU A 34 -2.36 5.37 -2.13
C LEU A 34 -2.90 3.98 -2.48
N ALA A 35 -3.74 3.40 -1.62
CA ALA A 35 -4.31 2.07 -1.86
C ALA A 35 -5.07 1.98 -3.19
N PRO A 36 -6.05 2.86 -3.50
CA PRO A 36 -6.73 2.78 -4.79
C PRO A 36 -5.82 3.11 -5.98
N ALA A 37 -4.81 3.97 -5.80
CA ALA A 37 -3.85 4.28 -6.86
C ALA A 37 -3.00 3.07 -7.24
N LEU A 38 -2.53 2.29 -6.27
CA LEU A 38 -1.76 1.06 -6.52
C LEU A 38 -2.64 -0.09 -7.00
N LEU A 39 -3.84 -0.24 -6.44
CA LEU A 39 -4.81 -1.25 -6.91
C LEU A 39 -5.27 -0.99 -8.34
N GLY A 40 -5.22 0.26 -8.81
CA GLY A 40 -5.53 0.62 -10.20
C GLY A 40 -4.50 0.13 -11.23
N ILE A 41 -3.39 -0.50 -10.82
CA ILE A 41 -2.39 -1.03 -11.74
C ILE A 41 -2.90 -2.33 -12.36
N GLU A 42 -3.47 -2.21 -13.55
CA GLU A 42 -4.12 -3.31 -14.27
C GLU A 42 -3.18 -4.50 -14.52
N LYS A 43 -1.89 -4.24 -14.78
CA LYS A 43 -0.86 -5.28 -14.98
C LYS A 43 -0.70 -6.21 -13.77
N VAL A 44 -1.07 -5.75 -12.56
CA VAL A 44 -0.92 -6.50 -11.30
C VAL A 44 -2.28 -7.02 -10.83
N PHE A 45 -3.29 -6.16 -10.78
CA PHE A 45 -4.57 -6.47 -10.14
C PHE A 45 -5.72 -6.74 -11.13
N GLY A 46 -5.56 -6.39 -12.41
CA GLY A 46 -6.60 -6.52 -13.42
C GLY A 46 -7.95 -5.94 -12.97
N PRO A 47 -9.07 -6.62 -13.25
CA PRO A 47 -10.40 -6.18 -12.83
C PRO A 47 -10.59 -6.13 -11.30
N LEU A 48 -9.87 -6.97 -10.54
CA LEU A 48 -9.99 -7.00 -9.07
C LEU A 48 -9.56 -5.68 -8.44
N GLY A 49 -8.70 -4.92 -9.11
CA GLY A 49 -8.29 -3.59 -8.68
C GLY A 49 -9.45 -2.61 -8.49
N SER A 50 -10.63 -2.89 -9.04
CA SER A 50 -11.85 -2.09 -8.88
C SER A 50 -12.88 -2.68 -7.92
N GLU A 51 -12.64 -3.87 -7.36
CA GLU A 51 -13.56 -4.52 -6.42
C GLU A 51 -13.67 -3.69 -5.12
N PRO A 52 -14.86 -3.18 -4.76
CA PRO A 52 -15.03 -2.31 -3.60
C PRO A 52 -14.56 -2.96 -2.30
N ARG A 53 -14.89 -4.24 -2.08
CA ARG A 53 -14.51 -4.96 -0.86
C ARG A 53 -13.00 -5.07 -0.71
N LEU A 54 -12.28 -5.29 -1.83
CA LEU A 54 -10.82 -5.33 -1.82
C LEU A 54 -10.24 -3.94 -1.52
N ARG A 55 -10.75 -2.89 -2.18
CA ARG A 55 -10.29 -1.52 -1.95
C ARG A 55 -10.47 -1.07 -0.51
N GLU A 56 -11.63 -1.34 0.08
CA GLU A 56 -11.92 -1.02 1.47
C GLU A 56 -10.98 -1.76 2.43
N ALA A 57 -10.85 -3.08 2.25
CA ALA A 57 -9.97 -3.90 3.11
C ALA A 57 -8.51 -3.47 3.02
N VAL A 58 -7.98 -3.25 1.81
CA VAL A 58 -6.59 -2.83 1.60
C VAL A 58 -6.34 -1.40 2.11
N THR A 59 -7.29 -0.49 1.94
CA THR A 59 -7.19 0.87 2.46
C THR A 59 -7.13 0.88 3.99
N ALA A 60 -8.02 0.12 4.64
CA ALA A 60 -8.04 -0.01 6.09
C ALA A 60 -6.73 -0.64 6.62
N ALA A 61 -6.25 -1.71 5.97
CA ALA A 61 -5.00 -2.36 6.34
C ALA A 61 -3.79 -1.43 6.18
N LEU A 62 -3.73 -0.66 5.08
CA LEU A 62 -2.67 0.32 4.86
C LEU A 62 -2.70 1.45 5.91
N GLY A 63 -3.89 1.91 6.30
CA GLY A 63 -4.05 2.86 7.41
C GLY A 63 -3.41 2.34 8.70
N ARG A 64 -3.69 1.07 9.06
CA ARG A 64 -3.05 0.42 10.22
C ARG A 64 -1.54 0.34 10.11
N LEU A 65 -0.99 0.08 8.92
CA LEU A 65 0.46 0.08 8.74
C LEU A 65 1.08 1.46 9.00
N TYR A 66 0.42 2.54 8.62
CA TYR A 66 0.90 3.90 8.87
C TYR A 66 0.74 4.33 10.34
N GLU A 67 -0.33 3.95 11.00
CA GLU A 67 -0.59 4.30 12.40
C GLU A 67 0.24 3.44 13.37
N ASP A 68 0.24 2.13 13.14
CA ASP A 68 0.71 1.16 14.12
C ASP A 68 2.05 0.51 13.74
N GLY A 69 2.46 0.62 12.48
CA GLY A 69 3.55 -0.17 11.93
C GLY A 69 3.19 -1.64 11.75
N ALA A 70 3.95 -2.33 10.91
CA ALA A 70 3.68 -3.67 10.43
C ALA A 70 3.56 -4.69 11.57
N ARG A 71 4.44 -4.62 12.58
CA ARG A 71 4.43 -5.59 13.69
C ARG A 71 3.11 -5.53 14.47
N ARG A 72 2.67 -4.34 14.86
CA ARG A 72 1.44 -4.19 15.66
C ARG A 72 0.20 -4.44 14.82
N ALA A 73 0.19 -3.98 13.56
CA ALA A 73 -0.91 -4.24 12.65
C ALA A 73 -1.16 -5.75 12.46
N VAL A 74 -0.10 -6.55 12.28
CA VAL A 74 -0.21 -8.02 12.18
C VAL A 74 -0.67 -8.63 13.50
N ALA A 75 -0.10 -8.21 14.63
CA ALA A 75 -0.50 -8.74 15.94
C ALA A 75 -1.99 -8.49 16.24
N ALA A 76 -2.50 -7.31 15.89
CA ALA A 76 -3.92 -6.97 16.03
C ALA A 76 -4.80 -7.82 15.11
N LEU A 77 -4.37 -8.10 13.88
CA LEU A 77 -5.13 -8.90 12.92
C LEU A 77 -5.28 -10.37 13.36
N VAL A 78 -4.24 -10.97 13.93
CA VAL A 78 -4.28 -12.39 14.35
C VAL A 78 -4.97 -12.60 15.70
N SER A 79 -5.19 -11.53 16.46
CA SER A 79 -5.85 -11.57 17.77
C SER A 79 -7.34 -11.22 17.72
N ALA A 80 -7.84 -10.85 16.53
CA ALA A 80 -9.24 -10.54 16.25
C ALA A 80 -9.99 -11.80 15.76
#